data_AF-A0A3D3HC53-F1
#
_entry.id   AF-A0A3D3HC53-F1
#
_cell.length_a   1.000
_cell.length_b   1.000
_cell.length_c   1.000
_cell.angle_alpha   90.00
_cell.angle_beta   90.00
_cell.angle_gamma   90.00
#
_symmetry.space_group_name_H-M   'P 1'
#
loop_
_entity.id
_entity.type
_entity.pdbx_description
1 polymer ?
#
loop_
_entity_poly.entity_id
_entity_poly.type
_entity_poly.pdbx_seq_one_letter_code
_entity_poly.pdbx_strand_id
1 'polypeptide(L)'
;CFDAGWVDPGYINRLTLEIYNLNQKDIILLPVGERIAQAVFHETGPVEGSYGIGRGQGFSGKYQSGSNLDKIIKQWSPDQMLPKAYKDSRTKPPKIEGLKAL
;
A
#
# COMPACT_ATOMS: atom_id res chain seq x y z
N CYS A 1 13.27 -4.91 1.58
CA CYS A 1 12.38 -3.74 1.54
C CYS A 1 12.18 -3.35 3.00
N PHE A 2 12.51 -2.12 3.37
CA PHE A 2 12.23 -1.46 4.66
C PHE A 2 11.54 -0.11 4.38
N ASP A 3 10.95 0.02 3.19
CA ASP A 3 10.65 1.27 2.50
C ASP A 3 9.14 1.42 2.22
N ALA A 4 8.33 0.95 3.17
CA ALA A 4 6.88 1.12 3.21
C ALA A 4 6.43 1.78 4.53
N GLY A 5 5.11 1.94 4.73
CA GLY A 5 4.53 2.46 5.97
C GLY A 5 3.72 3.76 5.80
N TRP A 6 3.79 4.40 4.64
CA TRP A 6 2.88 5.49 4.29
C TRP A 6 1.49 4.94 3.96
N VAL A 7 0.45 5.58 4.49
CA VAL A 7 -0.95 5.24 4.23
C VAL A 7 -1.61 6.45 3.55
N ASP A 8 -2.05 6.25 2.31
CA ASP A 8 -2.57 7.34 1.48
C ASP A 8 -3.97 7.81 1.91
N PRO A 9 -4.31 9.10 1.65
CA PRO A 9 -5.65 9.62 1.87
C PRO A 9 -6.75 8.76 1.23
N GLY A 10 -7.78 8.45 2.03
CA GLY A 10 -8.91 7.61 1.62
C GLY A 10 -8.62 6.11 1.56
N TYR A 11 -7.50 5.66 2.15
CA TYR A 11 -7.29 4.25 2.47
C TYR A 11 -8.22 3.80 3.60
N ILE A 12 -8.91 2.68 3.38
CA ILE A 12 -9.90 2.03 4.25
C ILE A 12 -9.71 0.52 4.09
N ASN A 13 -8.72 -0.04 4.79
CA ASN A 13 -8.53 -1.49 4.88
C ASN A 13 -7.59 -1.86 6.04
N ARG A 14 -7.29 -3.16 6.21
CA ARG A 14 -6.24 -3.66 7.11
C ARG A 14 -4.87 -3.40 6.51
N LEU A 15 -3.93 -2.93 7.33
CA LEU A 15 -2.55 -2.69 6.92
C LEU A 15 -1.74 -3.99 6.91
N THR A 16 -1.10 -4.29 5.78
CA THR A 16 -0.09 -5.34 5.69
C THR A 16 1.20 -4.85 6.34
N LEU A 17 1.75 -5.62 7.27
CA LEU A 17 3.02 -5.33 7.91
C LEU A 17 4.11 -6.24 7.36
N GLU A 18 5.20 -5.62 6.90
CA GLU A 18 6.44 -6.33 6.59
C GLU A 18 7.23 -6.50 7.90
N ILE A 19 7.31 -7.73 8.40
CA ILE A 19 7.99 -8.03 9.66
C ILE A 19 9.27 -8.78 9.34
N TYR A 20 10.40 -8.24 9.80
CA TYR A 20 11.72 -8.84 9.64
C TYR A 20 12.46 -8.85 10.98
N ASN A 21 13.03 -9.99 11.35
CA ASN A 21 13.90 -10.11 12.52
C ASN A 21 15.36 -9.84 12.10
N LEU A 22 15.92 -8.71 12.55
CA LEU A 22 17.32 -8.35 12.27
C LEU A 22 18.33 -9.06 13.18
N ASN A 23 17.88 -9.78 14.22
CA ASN A 23 18.78 -10.57 15.05
C ASN A 23 19.31 -11.77 14.25
N GLN A 24 20.59 -12.08 14.38
CA GLN A 24 21.22 -13.19 13.66
C GLN A 24 21.09 -14.54 14.37
N LYS A 25 20.87 -14.54 15.69
CA LYS A 25 20.91 -15.75 16.53
C LYS A 25 19.68 -15.94 17.40
N ASP A 26 18.88 -14.90 17.58
CA ASP A 26 17.77 -14.90 18.53
C ASP A 26 16.43 -14.94 17.82
N ILE A 27 15.52 -15.71 18.39
CA ILE A 27 14.12 -15.78 17.96
C ILE A 27 13.33 -14.74 18.75
N ILE A 28 12.59 -13.90 18.04
CA ILE A 28 11.62 -12.98 18.64
C ILE A 28 10.23 -13.60 18.47
N LEU A 29 9.56 -13.84 19.60
CA LEU A 29 8.17 -14.29 19.60
C LEU A 29 7.25 -13.07 19.44
N LEU A 30 6.28 -13.18 18.53
CA LEU A 30 5.25 -12.19 18.29
C LEU A 30 3.87 -12.80 18.57
N PRO A 31 3.36 -12.67 19.81
CA PRO A 31 2.03 -13.15 20.15
C PRO A 31 0.95 -12.42 19.36
N VAL A 32 -0.15 -13.13 19.06
CA VAL A 32 -1.32 -12.51 18.44
C VAL A 32 -1.95 -11.51 19.42
N GLY A 33 -2.19 -10.29 18.95
CA GLY A 33 -2.75 -9.20 19.74
C GLY A 33 -1.72 -8.30 20.43
N GLU A 34 -0.43 -8.61 20.31
CA GLU A 34 0.63 -7.77 20.85
C GLU A 34 0.68 -6.41 20.14
N ARG A 35 1.01 -5.34 20.88
CA ARG A 35 1.14 -4.00 20.30
C ARG A 35 2.50 -3.84 19.65
N ILE A 36 2.54 -3.82 18.32
CA ILE A 36 3.79 -3.84 17.54
C ILE A 36 4.07 -2.56 16.73
N ALA A 37 3.11 -1.64 16.67
CA ALA A 37 3.20 -0.44 15.84
C ALA A 37 2.26 0.67 16.36
N GLN A 38 2.40 1.86 15.78
CA GLN A 38 1.51 3.00 15.97
C GLN A 38 1.21 3.66 14.62
N ALA A 39 0.02 4.24 14.49
CA ALA A 39 -0.33 5.09 13.35
C ALA A 39 -0.13 6.56 13.73
N VAL A 40 0.56 7.31 12.87
CA VAL A 40 0.76 8.75 13.04
C VAL A 40 0.02 9.48 11.92
N PHE A 41 -0.98 10.27 12.29
CA PHE A 41 -1.80 11.00 11.33
C PHE A 41 -1.17 12.34 11.00
N HIS A 42 -1.13 12.65 9.72
CA HIS A 42 -0.66 13.93 9.18
C HIS A 42 -1.82 14.58 8.43
N GLU A 43 -1.90 15.90 8.52
CA GLU A 43 -2.87 16.68 7.76
C GLU A 43 -2.32 17.02 6.37
N THR A 44 -3.21 17.10 5.39
CA THR A 44 -2.91 17.51 4.01
C THR A 44 -3.95 18.52 3.56
N GLY A 45 -3.60 19.34 2.56
CA GLY A 45 -4.58 20.11 1.81
C GLY A 45 -5.52 19.22 0.99
N PRO A 46 -6.44 19.83 0.21
CA PRO A 46 -7.33 19.10 -0.69
C PRO A 46 -6.56 18.15 -1.61
N VAL A 47 -7.09 16.94 -1.78
CA VAL A 47 -6.52 15.91 -2.66
C VAL A 47 -7.43 15.65 -3.85
N GLU A 48 -6.85 15.44 -5.04
CA GLU A 48 -7.58 15.22 -6.30
C GLU A 48 -8.41 13.92 -6.29
N GLY A 49 -8.00 12.93 -5.50
CA GLY A 49 -8.63 11.62 -5.44
C GLY A 49 -8.35 10.89 -4.13
N SER A 50 -8.90 9.69 -4.01
CA SER A 50 -8.72 8.81 -2.84
C SER A 50 -8.09 7.50 -3.24
N TYR A 51 -7.41 6.82 -2.31
CA TYR A 51 -6.80 5.52 -2.57
C TYR A 51 -7.78 4.50 -3.16
N GLY A 52 -9.01 4.43 -2.62
CA GLY A 52 -10.03 3.45 -3.00
C GLY A 52 -10.81 3.76 -4.29
N ILE A 53 -10.90 5.03 -4.69
CA ILE A 53 -11.62 5.46 -5.91
C ILE A 53 -10.62 5.72 -7.05
N GLY A 54 -9.40 6.10 -6.71
CA GLY A 54 -8.32 6.47 -7.62
C GLY A 54 -8.21 7.98 -7.87
N ARG A 55 -7.19 8.33 -8.66
CA ARG A 55 -6.87 9.67 -9.15
C ARG A 55 -6.67 9.63 -10.68
N GLY A 56 -6.80 10.77 -11.36
CA GLY A 56 -6.41 10.93 -12.77
C GLY A 56 -6.87 9.81 -13.72
N GLN A 57 -8.18 9.72 -13.99
CA GLN A 57 -8.79 8.72 -14.90
C GLN A 57 -8.52 7.23 -14.54
N GLY A 58 -8.48 6.89 -13.25
CA GLY A 58 -8.60 5.49 -12.81
C GLY A 58 -7.34 4.86 -12.20
N PHE A 59 -6.32 5.64 -11.85
CA PHE A 59 -5.21 5.13 -11.05
C PHE A 59 -5.65 4.95 -9.60
N SER A 60 -6.11 3.74 -9.24
CA SER A 60 -6.49 3.37 -7.87
C SER A 60 -5.43 2.49 -7.20
N GLY A 61 -5.43 2.50 -5.87
CA GLY A 61 -4.61 1.60 -5.09
C GLY A 61 -4.94 0.14 -5.33
N LYS A 62 -3.95 -0.74 -5.23
CA LYS A 62 -4.11 -2.19 -5.50
C LYS A 62 -4.72 -2.96 -4.32
N TYR A 63 -4.68 -2.40 -3.12
CA TYR A 63 -5.02 -3.07 -1.86
C TYR A 63 -6.39 -2.66 -1.29
N GLN A 64 -7.21 -1.98 -2.07
CA GLN A 64 -8.57 -1.61 -1.69
C GLN A 64 -9.47 -1.59 -2.91
N SER A 65 -10.75 -1.90 -2.71
CA SER A 65 -11.75 -1.82 -3.77
C SER A 65 -12.94 -1.02 -3.26
N GLY A 66 -13.12 0.19 -3.81
CA GLY A 66 -14.15 1.12 -3.39
C GLY A 66 -13.87 1.77 -2.02
N SER A 67 -14.92 2.37 -1.44
CA SER A 67 -14.82 3.19 -0.22
C SER A 67 -15.90 2.87 0.83
N ASN A 68 -16.74 1.85 0.61
CA ASN A 68 -17.78 1.47 1.55
C ASN A 68 -17.23 0.51 2.61
N LEU A 69 -17.10 1.00 3.85
CA LEU A 69 -16.52 0.26 4.96
C LEU A 69 -17.23 -1.07 5.24
N ASP A 70 -18.57 -1.09 5.29
CA ASP A 70 -19.34 -2.30 5.59
C ASP A 70 -19.13 -3.40 4.55
N LYS A 71 -19.07 -3.03 3.27
CA LYS A 71 -18.77 -3.96 2.18
C LYS A 71 -17.35 -4.49 2.30
N ILE A 72 -16.38 -3.61 2.57
CA ILE A 72 -14.97 -3.99 2.74
C ILE A 72 -14.84 -4.99 3.90
N ILE A 73 -15.45 -4.73 5.06
CA ILE A 73 -15.41 -5.63 6.21
C ILE A 73 -15.99 -7.01 5.84
N LYS A 74 -17.16 -7.05 5.19
CA LYS A 74 -17.86 -8.30 4.85
C LYS A 74 -17.14 -9.14 3.79
N GLN A 75 -16.44 -8.50 2.86
CA GLN A 75 -15.85 -9.16 1.70
C GLN A 75 -14.34 -9.37 1.83
N TRP A 76 -13.73 -8.91 2.92
CA TRP A 76 -12.28 -8.99 3.07
C TRP A 76 -11.79 -10.44 3.20
N SER A 77 -10.69 -10.75 2.51
CA SER A 77 -9.89 -11.94 2.74
C SER A 77 -8.39 -11.59 2.72
N PRO A 78 -7.53 -12.40 3.38
CA PRO A 78 -6.08 -12.18 3.35
C PRO A 78 -5.49 -12.12 1.93
N ASP A 79 -6.04 -12.89 0.99
CA ASP A 79 -5.55 -12.96 -0.40
C ASP A 79 -5.61 -11.61 -1.12
N GLN A 80 -6.51 -10.72 -0.68
CA GLN A 80 -6.62 -9.38 -1.25
C GLN A 80 -5.39 -8.51 -0.96
N MET A 81 -4.59 -8.86 0.05
CA MET A 81 -3.37 -8.17 0.46
C MET A 81 -2.11 -8.72 -0.21
N LEU A 82 -2.22 -9.80 -1.00
CA LEU A 82 -1.09 -10.34 -1.76
C LEU A 82 -0.59 -9.31 -2.80
N PRO A 83 0.72 -9.25 -3.09
CA PRO A 83 1.27 -8.34 -4.08
C PRO A 83 0.62 -8.50 -5.46
N LYS A 84 0.22 -7.39 -6.07
CA LYS A 84 -0.51 -7.37 -7.37
C LYS A 84 0.29 -6.74 -8.50
N ALA A 85 1.60 -6.98 -8.53
CA ALA A 85 2.48 -6.47 -9.60
C ALA A 85 2.09 -7.00 -10.99
N TYR A 86 1.46 -8.17 -11.06
CA TYR A 86 0.92 -8.73 -12.31
C TYR A 86 -0.18 -7.87 -12.97
N LYS A 87 -0.74 -6.89 -12.26
CA LYS A 87 -1.71 -5.93 -12.81
C LYS A 87 -1.05 -4.73 -13.48
N ASP A 88 0.27 -4.59 -13.38
CA ASP A 88 0.98 -3.45 -13.95
C ASP A 88 1.21 -3.64 -15.44
N SER A 89 0.83 -2.62 -16.22
CA SER A 89 1.28 -2.46 -17.59
C SER A 89 2.46 -1.50 -17.62
N ARG A 90 3.55 -1.86 -18.27
CA ARG A 90 4.76 -1.03 -18.39
C ARG A 90 4.94 -0.61 -19.84
N THR A 91 5.12 0.68 -20.06
CA THR A 91 5.51 1.24 -21.35
C THR A 91 6.97 1.66 -21.30
N LYS A 92 7.63 1.71 -22.47
CA LYS A 92 8.96 2.32 -22.55
C LYS A 92 8.86 3.79 -22.13
N PRO A 93 9.84 4.32 -21.39
CA PRO A 93 9.89 5.74 -21.13
C PRO A 93 9.97 6.51 -22.45
N PRO A 94 9.41 7.73 -22.53
CA PRO A 94 9.54 8.56 -23.71
C PRO A 94 11.02 8.83 -23.99
N LYS A 95 11.39 8.91 -25.27
CA LYS A 95 12.73 9.35 -25.64
C LYS A 95 12.86 10.84 -25.29
N ILE A 96 13.82 11.16 -24.43
CA ILE A 96 14.15 12.55 -24.10
C ILE A 96 15.33 12.95 -24.98
N GLU A 97 15.15 14.00 -25.77
CA GLU A 97 16.21 14.52 -26.64
C GLU A 97 17.44 14.94 -25.81
N GLY A 98 18.65 14.58 -26.27
CA GLY A 98 19.90 14.87 -25.57
C GLY A 98 20.23 13.95 -24.38
N LEU A 99 19.29 13.12 -23.92
CA LEU A 99 19.57 12.10 -22.90
C LEU A 99 20.24 10.89 -23.57
N LYS A 100 21.55 10.69 -23.32
CA LYS A 100 22.24 9.48 -23.78
C LYS A 100 21.55 8.26 -23.15
N ALA A 101 21.16 7.30 -23.97
CA ALA A 101 20.74 6.00 -23.48
C ALA A 101 21.92 5.37 -22.72
N LEU A 102 21.65 4.89 -21.50
CA LEU A 102 22.53 3.94 -20.81
C LEU A 102 22.47 2.58 -21.52
#